data_AF-A0AAW9DR29-F1
#
_entry.id   AF-A0AAW9DR29-F1
#
_cell.length_a   1.000
_cell.length_b   1.000
_cell.length_c   1.000
_cell.angle_alpha   90.00
_cell.angle_beta   90.00
_cell.angle_gamma   90.00
#
_symmetry.space_group_name_H-M   'P 1'
#
loop_
_entity.id
_entity.type
_entity.pdbx_description
1 polymer ?
#
loop_
_entity_poly.entity_id
_entity_poly.type
_entity_poly.pdbx_seq_one_letter_code
_entity_poly.pdbx_strand_id
1 'polypeptide(L)' 'MPLFLRALWNQRIAALFIVGPGVSVILVALIFGLAHDLQLMAVGVFVLTVGLFSILLSGEYRILRHHQTRR' A
#
# COMPACT_ATOMS: atom_id res chain seq x y z
N MET A 1 -17.16 13.26 0.77
CA MET A 1 -16.19 12.16 0.96
C MET A 1 -14.99 12.73 1.72
N PRO A 2 -14.54 12.12 2.84
CA PRO A 2 -13.39 12.61 3.59
C PRO A 2 -12.15 12.73 2.69
N LEU A 3 -11.31 13.76 2.89
CA LEU A 3 -10.08 13.99 2.10
C LEU A 3 -9.20 12.74 2.01
N PHE A 4 -9.08 12.02 3.13
CA PHE A 4 -8.33 10.77 3.21
C PHE A 4 -8.90 9.69 2.30
N LEU A 5 -10.22 9.48 2.35
CA LEU A 5 -10.91 8.51 1.49
C LEU A 5 -10.75 8.86 0.00
N ARG A 6 -10.72 10.15 -0.34
CA ARG A 6 -10.52 10.63 -1.70
C ARG A 6 -9.08 10.42 -2.19
N ALA A 7 -8.08 10.65 -1.32
CA ALA A 7 -6.69 10.34 -1.61
C ALA A 7 -6.47 8.84 -1.85
N LEU A 8 -7.08 8.00 -0.99
CA LEU A 8 -7.04 6.54 -1.14
C LEU A 8 -7.72 6.09 -2.44
N TRP A 9 -8.83 6.73 -2.81
CA TRP A 9 -9.57 6.40 -4.04
C TRP A 9 -8.82 6.80 -5.32
N ASN A 10 -8.10 7.92 -5.29
CA ASN A 10 -7.20 8.31 -6.37
C ASN A 10 -6.05 7.30 -6.53
N GLN A 11 -5.49 6.84 -5.41
CA GLN A 11 -4.41 5.86 -5.40
C GLN A 11 -4.88 4.40 -5.36
N ARG A 12 -6.15 4.12 -5.71
CA ARG A 12 -6.72 2.77 -5.61
C ARG A 12 -5.92 1.70 -6.36
N ILE A 13 -5.34 2.06 -7.52
CA ILE A 13 -4.53 1.14 -8.32
C ILE A 13 -3.23 0.82 -7.59
N ALA A 14 -2.56 1.82 -7.02
CA ALA A 14 -1.37 1.62 -6.21
C ALA A 14 -1.69 0.79 -4.94
N ALA A 15 -2.83 1.05 -4.30
CA ALA A 15 -3.28 0.25 -3.15
C ALA A 15 -3.53 -1.22 -3.54
N LEU A 16 -4.20 -1.48 -4.67
CA LEU A 16 -4.38 -2.82 -5.23
C LEU A 16 -3.04 -3.51 -5.51
N PHE A 17 -2.06 -2.76 -6.01
CA PHE A 17 -0.72 -3.26 -6.29
C PHE A 17 0.05 -3.69 -5.04
N ILE A 18 -0.36 -3.23 -3.85
CA ILE A 18 0.26 -3.60 -2.57
C ILE A 18 -0.46 -4.78 -1.94
N VAL A 19 -1.80 -4.73 -1.96
CA VAL A 19 -2.63 -5.79 -1.39
C VAL A 19 -2.47 -7.08 -2.19
N GLY A 20 -2.38 -7.01 -3.52
CA GLY A 20 -2.25 -8.18 -4.39
C GLY A 20 -1.06 -9.07 -4.04
N PRO A 21 0.19 -8.56 -4.07
CA PRO A 21 1.37 -9.33 -3.69
C PRO A 21 1.31 -9.89 -2.27
N GLY A 22 0.78 -9.12 -1.30
CA GLY A 22 0.59 -9.61 0.06
C GLY A 22 -0.33 -10.84 0.12
N VAL A 23 -1.48 -10.78 -0.53
CA VAL A 23 -2.42 -11.91 -0.63
C VAL A 23 -1.78 -13.10 -1.36
N SER A 24 -1.06 -12.86 -2.45
CA SER A 24 -0.36 -13.90 -3.21
C SER A 24 0.69 -14.62 -2.36
N VAL A 25 1.52 -13.88 -1.61
CA VAL A 25 2.53 -14.47 -0.72
C VAL A 25 1.87 -15.32 0.36
N ILE A 26 0.78 -14.86 0.97
CA ILE A 26 0.03 -15.62 1.98
C ILE A 26 -0.50 -16.92 1.38
N LEU A 27 -1.12 -16.88 0.20
CA LEU A 27 -1.63 -18.07 -0.48
C LEU A 27 -0.51 -19.06 -0.80
N VAL A 28 0.62 -18.59 -1.34
CA VAL A 28 1.77 -19.45 -1.65
C VAL A 28 2.32 -20.09 -0.36
N ALA A 29 2.41 -19.32 0.73
CA ALA A 29 2.86 -19.84 2.02
C ALA A 29 1.95 -20.93 2.58
N LEU A 30 0.64 -20.76 2.47
CA LEU A 30 -0.35 -21.74 2.93
C LEU A 30 -0.40 -23.01 2.06
N ILE A 31 -0.26 -22.87 0.73
CA ILE A 31 -0.40 -23.99 -0.21
C ILE A 31 0.91 -24.79 -0.33
N PHE A 32 2.05 -24.11 -0.43
CA PHE A 32 3.33 -24.75 -0.77
C PHE A 32 4.29 -24.86 0.43
N GLY A 33 3.98 -24.26 1.58
CA GLY A 33 4.87 -24.30 2.75
C GLY A 33 6.15 -23.52 2.50
N LEU A 34 6.04 -22.19 2.35
CA LEU A 34 7.18 -21.32 2.05
C LEU A 34 8.24 -21.38 3.17
N ALA A 35 9.52 -21.54 2.80
CA ALA A 35 10.63 -21.55 3.75
C ALA A 35 10.68 -20.24 4.58
N HIS A 36 11.11 -20.35 5.84
CA HIS A 36 11.08 -19.22 6.78
C HIS A 36 11.87 -18.00 6.30
N ASP A 37 13.03 -18.21 5.67
CA ASP A 37 13.85 -17.12 5.12
C ASP A 37 13.13 -16.34 4.01
N LEU A 38 12.37 -17.05 3.16
CA LEU A 38 11.56 -16.40 2.12
C LEU A 38 10.39 -15.62 2.72
N GLN A 39 9.80 -16.10 3.82
CA GLN A 39 8.75 -15.37 4.53
C GLN A 39 9.31 -14.06 5.11
N LEU A 40 10.49 -14.11 5.74
CA LEU A 40 11.17 -12.92 6.28
C LEU A 40 11.49 -11.90 5.18
N MET A 41 12.02 -12.35 4.04
CA MET A 41 12.25 -11.48 2.89
C MET A 41 10.96 -10.84 2.38
N ALA A 42 9.89 -11.63 2.25
CA ALA A 42 8.60 -11.12 1.79
C ALA A 42 8.00 -10.08 2.75
N VAL A 43 8.10 -10.31 4.07
CA VAL A 43 7.71 -9.32 5.09
C VAL A 43 8.52 -8.04 4.96
N GLY A 44 9.84 -8.14 4.78
CA GLY A 44 10.72 -6.98 4.59
C GLY A 44 10.32 -6.14 3.37
N VAL A 45 10.09 -6.79 2.23
CA VAL A 45 9.63 -6.13 0.99
C VAL A 45 8.23 -5.53 1.18
N PHE A 46 7.32 -6.23 1.85
CA PHE A 46 5.98 -5.73 2.12
C PHE A 46 6.01 -4.47 2.98
N VAL A 47 6.76 -4.47 4.08
CA VAL A 47 6.94 -3.30 4.96
C VAL A 47 7.53 -2.11 4.18
N LEU A 48 8.57 -2.35 3.38
CA LEU A 48 9.16 -1.30 2.53
C LEU A 48 8.11 -0.71 1.58
N THR A 49 7.31 -1.56 0.94
CA THR A 49 6.30 -1.14 -0.03
C THR A 49 5.18 -0.35 0.63
N VAL A 50 4.70 -0.76 1.81
CA VAL A 50 3.73 -0.02 2.63
C VAL A 50 4.30 1.34 3.05
N GLY A 51 5.59 1.41 3.39
CA GLY A 51 6.28 2.66 3.69
C GLY A 51 6.29 3.63 2.50
N LEU A 52 6.70 3.15 1.32
CA LEU A 52 6.69 3.95 0.08
C LEU A 52 5.29 4.44 -0.27
N PHE A 53 4.28 3.59 -0.13
CA PHE A 53 2.89 3.96 -0.34
C PHE A 53 2.40 5.03 0.62
N SER A 54 2.79 4.93 1.90
CA SER A 54 2.43 5.94 2.90
C SER A 54 3.01 7.32 2.56
N ILE A 55 4.22 7.36 1.99
CA ILE A 55 4.84 8.60 1.49
C ILE A 55 4.02 9.17 0.31
N LEU A 56 3.66 8.34 -0.67
CA LEU A 56 2.83 8.74 -1.81
C LEU A 56 1.46 9.27 -1.36
N LEU A 57 0.81 8.55 -0.45
CA LEU A 57 -0.50 8.93 0.09
C LEU A 57 -0.43 10.25 0.86
N SER A 58 0.64 10.46 1.64
CA SER A 58 0.88 11.71 2.38
C SER A 58 1.09 12.90 1.42
N GLY A 59 1.83 12.69 0.34
CA GLY A 59 2.01 13.69 -0.72
C GLY A 59 0.69 14.09 -1.36
N GLU A 60 -0.14 13.11 -1.72
CA GLU A 60 -1.42 13.38 -2.36
C GLU A 60 -2.43 14.03 -1.39
N TYR A 61 -2.44 13.61 -0.13
CA TYR A 61 -3.23 14.26 0.91
C TYR A 61 -2.85 15.73 1.09
N ARG A 62 -1.55 16.05 1.09
CA ARG A 62 -1.06 17.44 1.20
C ARG A 62 -1.52 18.29 0.02
N ILE A 63 -1.46 17.77 -1.20
CA ILE A 63 -1.91 18.45 -2.42
C ILE A 63 -3.42 18.72 -2.37
N LEU A 64 -4.21 17.70 -2.03
CA LEU A 64 -5.67 17.82 -1.94
C LEU A 64 -6.10 18.82 -0.85
N ARG A 65 -5.43 18.82 0.31
CA ARG A 65 -5.66 19.79 1.38
C ARG A 65 -5.40 21.23 0.89
N HIS A 66 -4.29 21.45 0.18
CA HIS A 66 -3.97 22.78 -0.37
C HIS A 66 -4.97 23.26 -1.42
N HIS A 67 -5.44 22.40 -2.31
CA HIS A 67 -6.47 22.76 -3.29
C HIS A 67 -7.81 23.12 -2.65
N GLN A 68 -8.17 22.49 -1.53
CA GLN A 68 -9.39 22.82 -0.83
C GLN A 68 -9.32 24.15 -0.05
N THR A 69 -8.11 24.63 0.28
CA THR A 69 -7.94 25.93 0.96
C THR A 69 -7.89 27.12 -0.01
N ARG A 70 -7.72 26.88 -1.32
CA ARG A 70 -7.68 27.92 -2.37
C ARG A 70 -9.03 28.14 -3.09
N ARG A 71 -10.06 27.40 -2.72
CA ARG A 71 -11.45 27.60 -3.15
C ARG A 71 -12.24 28.23 -2.02
#